data_AF-A0A7C3UH03-F1
#
_entry.id   AF-A0A7C3UH03-F1
#
_cell.length_a   1.000
_cell.length_b   1.000
_cell.length_c   1.000
_cell.angle_alpha   90.00
_cell.angle_beta   90.00
_cell.angle_gamma   90.00
#
_symmetry.space_group_name_H-M   'P 1'
#
loop_
_entity.id
_entity.type
_entity.pdbx_description
1 polymer ?
#
loop_
_entity_poly.entity_id
_entity_poly.type
_entity_poly.pdbx_seq_one_letter_code
_entity_poly.pdbx_strand_id
1 'polypeptide(L)'
;KNHPTVGRVPNGGLIKYVPDINYADGNNLLIVLNDPDFTTSARMVSAINAVYSGIAKAVDASSVSITIPESSKSDLVSFISQIENLTLVPDSIAEVVIDERTGTIVVGKDVKISPVAISHGNLNIQIKTIEEASQPMPFSSGETVITKKEEVNVEEENMKMKIIPSSTTIDEVVRALNLIGVSPRDMIIILQAIKKAGALHARIVTI
;
A
#
# COMPACT_ATOMS: atom_id res chain seq x y z
N LYS A 1 40.72 -27.11 -51.16
CA LYS A 1 40.31 -28.36 -50.48
C LYS A 1 39.57 -27.94 -49.21
N ASN A 2 38.24 -28.06 -49.19
CA ASN A 2 37.44 -27.65 -48.04
C ASN A 2 37.29 -28.85 -47.09
N HIS A 3 37.56 -28.64 -45.80
CA HIS A 3 37.43 -29.65 -44.76
C HIS A 3 35.94 -29.80 -44.40
N PRO A 4 35.32 -30.97 -44.57
CA PRO A 4 33.88 -31.18 -44.38
C PRO A 4 33.46 -31.28 -42.90
N THR A 5 34.33 -30.89 -41.97
CA THR A 5 34.17 -31.11 -40.52
C THR A 5 34.12 -29.82 -39.72
N VAL A 6 33.78 -28.69 -40.35
CA VAL A 6 33.61 -27.40 -39.66
C VAL A 6 32.24 -26.80 -39.98
N GLY A 7 31.51 -26.46 -38.92
CA GLY A 7 30.23 -25.73 -38.97
C GLY A 7 30.30 -24.53 -38.03
N ARG A 8 29.68 -23.41 -38.43
CA ARG A 8 29.66 -22.16 -37.66
C ARG A 8 28.21 -21.87 -37.29
N VAL A 9 27.95 -21.53 -36.03
CA VAL A 9 26.61 -21.14 -35.53
C VAL A 9 26.64 -19.65 -35.19
N PRO A 10 26.27 -18.76 -36.12
CA PRO A 10 26.18 -17.34 -35.83
C PRO A 10 25.09 -17.11 -34.78
N ASN A 11 25.39 -16.34 -33.73
CA ASN A 11 24.54 -16.08 -32.55
C ASN A 11 24.45 -17.20 -31.50
N GLY A 12 25.22 -18.30 -31.65
CA GLY A 12 25.28 -19.37 -30.66
C GLY A 12 23.97 -20.18 -30.54
N GLY A 13 23.86 -20.96 -29.46
CA GLY A 13 22.65 -21.70 -29.11
C GLY A 13 22.14 -21.22 -27.75
N LEU A 14 20.83 -20.97 -27.63
CA LEU A 14 20.20 -20.68 -26.35
C LEU A 14 19.85 -22.00 -25.67
N ILE A 15 20.63 -22.41 -24.67
CA ILE A 15 20.24 -23.50 -23.76
C ILE A 15 19.27 -22.90 -22.75
N LYS A 16 17.99 -23.25 -22.86
CA LYS A 16 17.00 -22.99 -21.82
C LYS A 16 16.95 -24.24 -20.94
N TYR A 17 17.63 -24.17 -19.80
CA TYR A 17 17.49 -25.16 -18.76
C TYR A 17 16.12 -24.95 -18.13
N VAL A 18 15.16 -25.81 -18.46
CA VAL A 18 13.97 -25.99 -17.65
C VAL A 18 14.40 -27.04 -16.62
N PRO A 19 14.65 -26.67 -15.35
CA PRO A 19 14.89 -27.70 -14.34
C PRO A 19 13.74 -28.69 -14.39
N ASP A 20 14.02 -29.99 -14.26
CA ASP A 20 12.99 -30.94 -13.87
C ASP A 20 12.48 -30.44 -12.51
N ILE A 21 11.34 -29.75 -12.52
CA ILE A 21 10.68 -29.34 -11.28
C ILE A 21 10.13 -30.62 -10.70
N ASN A 22 10.99 -31.36 -10.03
CA ASN A 22 10.63 -32.53 -9.28
C ASN A 22 9.98 -32.02 -7.99
N TYR A 23 8.71 -31.62 -8.09
CA TYR A 23 7.92 -31.20 -6.93
C TYR A 23 7.83 -32.29 -5.84
N ALA A 24 8.28 -33.50 -6.14
CA ALA A 24 8.24 -34.68 -5.29
C ALA A 24 9.46 -34.86 -4.37
N ASP A 25 10.57 -34.15 -4.59
CA ASP A 25 11.80 -34.39 -3.79
C ASP A 25 11.81 -33.64 -2.45
N GLY A 26 10.85 -32.74 -2.26
CA GLY A 26 10.52 -32.17 -0.97
C GLY A 26 9.01 -32.08 -0.84
N ASN A 27 8.44 -32.61 0.25
CA ASN A 27 7.03 -32.40 0.63
C ASN A 27 6.70 -30.90 0.89
N ASN A 28 7.55 -29.95 0.48
CA ASN A 28 7.45 -28.54 0.79
C ASN A 28 7.54 -27.71 -0.49
N LEU A 29 6.55 -26.86 -0.71
CA LEU A 29 6.54 -25.77 -1.67
C LEU A 29 7.11 -24.52 -1.00
N LEU A 30 7.97 -23.78 -1.71
CA LEU A 30 8.48 -22.49 -1.26
C LEU A 30 7.92 -21.40 -2.17
N ILE A 31 7.23 -20.43 -1.58
CA ILE A 31 6.77 -19.23 -2.27
C ILE A 31 7.70 -18.08 -1.91
N VAL A 32 8.17 -17.36 -2.92
CA VAL A 32 8.99 -16.16 -2.78
C VAL A 32 8.15 -14.95 -3.18
N LEU A 33 8.03 -13.98 -2.27
CA LEU A 33 7.37 -12.71 -2.51
C LEU A 33 8.28 -11.79 -3.34
N ASN A 34 7.70 -11.10 -4.32
CA ASN A 34 8.41 -10.08 -5.11
C ASN A 34 8.83 -8.87 -4.26
N ASP A 35 7.94 -8.46 -3.34
CA ASP A 35 8.15 -7.36 -2.41
C ASP A 35 8.23 -7.91 -0.97
N PRO A 36 9.45 -8.06 -0.40
CA PRO A 36 9.62 -8.61 0.93
C PRO A 36 9.01 -7.72 2.03
N ASP A 37 8.08 -8.29 2.80
CA ASP A 37 7.46 -7.61 3.94
C ASP A 37 6.91 -8.64 4.95
N PHE A 38 7.24 -8.46 6.23
CA PHE A 38 6.84 -9.38 7.29
C PHE A 38 5.32 -9.41 7.52
N THR A 39 4.66 -8.27 7.37
CA THR A 39 3.20 -8.19 7.54
C THR A 39 2.50 -8.95 6.40
N THR A 40 2.99 -8.79 5.18
CA THR A 40 2.49 -9.44 3.97
C THR A 40 2.74 -10.95 4.02
N SER A 41 3.95 -11.38 4.40
CA SER A 41 4.25 -12.82 4.55
C SER A 41 3.40 -13.47 5.66
N ALA A 42 3.17 -12.78 6.79
CA ALA A 42 2.28 -13.25 7.85
C ALA A 42 0.81 -13.32 7.42
N ARG A 43 0.33 -12.32 6.66
CA ARG A 43 -1.02 -12.32 6.07
C ARG A 43 -1.19 -13.46 5.07
N MET A 44 -0.18 -13.73 4.25
CA MET A 44 -0.17 -14.85 3.31
C MET A 44 -0.28 -16.20 4.03
N VAL A 45 0.54 -16.41 5.07
CA VAL A 45 0.45 -17.60 5.93
C VAL A 45 -0.96 -17.75 6.53
N SER A 46 -1.54 -16.66 7.04
CA SER A 46 -2.88 -16.67 7.61
C SER A 46 -3.95 -17.03 6.57
N ALA A 47 -3.84 -16.50 5.35
CA ALA A 47 -4.76 -16.79 4.25
C ALA A 47 -4.68 -18.27 3.81
N ILE A 48 -3.46 -18.81 3.68
CA ILE A 48 -3.27 -20.22 3.33
C ILE A 48 -3.78 -21.12 4.45
N ASN A 49 -3.42 -20.82 5.70
CA ASN A 49 -3.83 -21.62 6.85
C ASN A 49 -5.33 -21.56 7.15
N ALA A 50 -6.04 -20.54 6.65
CA ALA A 50 -7.50 -20.47 6.74
C ALA A 50 -8.19 -21.52 5.83
N VAL A 51 -7.57 -21.86 4.69
CA VAL A 51 -8.08 -22.89 3.77
C VAL A 51 -7.51 -24.27 4.12
N TYR A 52 -6.21 -24.32 4.41
CA TYR A 52 -5.48 -25.54 4.73
C TYR A 52 -4.79 -25.38 6.08
N SER A 53 -5.44 -25.85 7.15
CA SER A 53 -4.96 -25.64 8.52
C SER A 53 -3.54 -26.16 8.75
N GLY A 54 -2.64 -25.25 9.14
CA GLY A 54 -1.32 -25.58 9.65
C GLY A 54 -0.27 -25.99 8.62
N ILE A 55 -0.52 -25.78 7.33
CA ILE A 55 0.42 -26.18 6.27
C ILE A 55 1.43 -25.09 5.91
N ALA A 56 1.15 -23.82 6.20
CA ALA A 56 1.98 -22.69 5.82
C ALA A 56 2.74 -22.08 7.01
N LYS A 57 4.00 -21.70 6.76
CA LYS A 57 4.87 -21.01 7.71
C LYS A 57 5.76 -19.99 7.00
N ALA A 58 5.83 -18.77 7.53
CA ALA A 58 6.79 -17.77 7.07
C ALA A 58 8.20 -18.16 7.55
N VAL A 59 9.14 -18.23 6.61
CA VAL A 59 10.56 -18.45 6.91
C VAL A 59 11.26 -17.13 7.18
N ASP A 60 10.96 -16.11 6.37
CA ASP A 60 11.45 -14.74 6.48
C ASP A 60 10.45 -13.74 5.84
N ALA A 61 10.86 -12.48 5.63
CA ALA A 61 10.02 -11.44 5.02
C ALA A 61 9.66 -11.71 3.54
N SER A 62 10.45 -12.53 2.85
CA SER A 62 10.32 -12.84 1.43
C SER A 62 9.87 -14.27 1.14
N SER A 63 9.97 -15.18 2.11
CA SER A 63 9.82 -16.62 1.86
C SER A 63 8.75 -17.23 2.76
N VAL A 64 7.79 -17.95 2.14
CA VAL A 64 6.74 -18.73 2.81
C VAL A 64 6.87 -20.19 2.40
N SER A 65 7.07 -21.08 3.37
CA SER A 65 7.13 -22.52 3.15
C SER A 65 5.77 -23.15 3.41
N ILE A 66 5.34 -24.04 2.52
CA ILE A 66 4.06 -24.72 2.53
C ILE A 66 4.30 -26.21 2.45
N THR A 67 3.88 -26.97 3.47
CA THR A 67 3.92 -28.43 3.44
C THR A 67 2.75 -28.97 2.64
N ILE A 68 3.04 -29.75 1.60
CA ILE A 68 2.03 -30.35 0.70
C ILE A 68 1.35 -31.52 1.43
N PRO A 69 0.03 -31.48 1.64
CA PRO A 69 -0.70 -32.60 2.24
C PRO A 69 -0.64 -33.85 1.36
N GLU A 70 -0.63 -35.04 1.96
CA GLU A 70 -0.67 -36.31 1.22
C GLU A 70 -1.86 -36.41 0.25
N SER A 71 -3.02 -35.86 0.65
CA SER A 71 -4.25 -35.82 -0.18
C SER A 71 -4.10 -35.00 -1.46
N SER A 72 -3.15 -34.06 -1.49
CA SER A 72 -2.93 -33.13 -2.60
C SER A 72 -1.77 -33.56 -3.50
N LYS A 73 -1.01 -34.61 -3.14
CA LYS A 73 0.12 -35.10 -3.94
C LYS A 73 -0.31 -35.71 -5.27
N SER A 74 -1.51 -36.28 -5.34
CA SER A 74 -2.05 -36.85 -6.58
C SER A 74 -2.50 -35.79 -7.59
N ASP A 75 -2.80 -34.58 -7.14
CA ASP A 75 -3.24 -33.45 -7.98
C ASP A 75 -2.58 -32.14 -7.53
N LEU A 76 -1.27 -32.09 -7.66
CA LEU A 76 -0.47 -30.97 -7.20
C LEU A 76 -0.77 -29.67 -7.95
N VAL A 77 -1.09 -29.76 -9.25
CA VAL A 77 -1.38 -28.59 -10.08
C VAL A 77 -2.64 -27.88 -9.58
N SER A 78 -3.69 -28.63 -9.26
CA SER A 78 -4.91 -28.07 -8.67
C SER A 78 -4.65 -27.43 -7.31
N PHE A 79 -3.82 -28.08 -6.47
CA PHE A 79 -3.43 -27.54 -5.17
C PHE A 79 -2.67 -26.21 -5.28
N ILE A 80 -1.66 -26.13 -6.15
CA ILE A 80 -0.90 -24.89 -6.39
C ILE A 80 -1.82 -23.79 -6.91
N SER A 81 -2.69 -24.11 -7.88
CA SER A 81 -3.67 -23.16 -8.41
C SER A 81 -4.62 -22.61 -7.34
N GLN A 82 -5.07 -23.45 -6.39
CA GLN A 82 -5.91 -23.00 -5.28
C GLN A 82 -5.17 -22.02 -4.36
N ILE A 83 -3.88 -22.24 -4.10
CA ILE A 83 -3.05 -21.32 -3.32
C ILE A 83 -2.81 -20.01 -4.07
N GLU A 84 -2.50 -20.06 -5.37
CA GLU A 84 -2.26 -18.86 -6.20
C GLU A 84 -3.50 -17.96 -6.32
N ASN A 85 -4.70 -18.53 -6.25
CA ASN A 85 -5.95 -17.78 -6.32
C ASN A 85 -6.37 -17.12 -4.97
N LEU A 86 -5.58 -17.28 -3.91
CA LEU A 86 -5.86 -16.62 -2.63
C LEU A 86 -5.58 -15.11 -2.74
N THR A 87 -6.65 -14.31 -2.62
CA THR A 87 -6.52 -12.85 -2.59
C THR A 87 -6.12 -12.38 -1.19
N LEU A 88 -5.03 -11.62 -1.09
CA LEU A 88 -4.63 -10.92 0.12
C LEU A 88 -4.32 -9.45 -0.21
N VAL A 89 -4.57 -8.55 0.75
CA VAL A 89 -4.17 -7.15 0.64
C VAL A 89 -2.75 -7.02 1.23
N PRO A 90 -1.71 -6.79 0.41
CA PRO A 90 -0.36 -6.64 0.90
C PRO A 90 -0.24 -5.40 1.77
N ASP A 91 0.80 -5.35 2.60
CA ASP A 91 1.16 -4.12 3.27
C ASP A 91 1.87 -3.22 2.26
N SER A 92 1.18 -2.17 1.80
CA SER A 92 1.75 -1.18 0.91
C SER A 92 2.24 0.00 1.73
N ILE A 93 3.48 0.43 1.49
CA ILE A 93 3.98 1.68 2.05
C ILE A 93 3.14 2.80 1.44
N ALA A 94 2.62 3.68 2.29
CA ALA A 94 1.93 4.87 1.82
C ALA A 94 2.93 5.76 1.07
N GLU A 95 2.65 6.08 -0.20
CA GLU A 95 3.57 6.86 -1.06
C GLU A 95 2.85 8.02 -1.73
N VAL A 96 3.59 9.10 -1.96
CA VAL A 96 3.18 10.24 -2.78
C VAL A 96 4.22 10.40 -3.88
N VAL A 97 3.80 10.20 -5.13
CA VAL A 97 4.67 10.33 -6.30
C VAL A 97 4.48 11.72 -6.90
N ILE A 98 5.58 12.41 -7.16
CA ILE A 98 5.60 13.79 -7.65
C ILE A 98 6.45 13.85 -8.91
N ASP A 99 5.90 14.39 -10.00
CA ASP A 99 6.67 14.82 -11.17
C ASP A 99 6.83 16.33 -11.10
N GLU A 100 8.03 16.80 -10.75
CA GLU A 100 8.31 18.24 -10.60
C GLU A 100 8.26 19.00 -11.93
N ARG A 101 8.48 18.31 -13.05
CA ARG A 101 8.49 18.91 -14.39
C ARG A 101 7.08 19.13 -14.91
N THR A 102 6.18 18.17 -14.69
CA THR A 102 4.78 18.28 -15.13
C THR A 102 3.86 18.85 -14.06
N GLY A 103 4.29 18.89 -12.79
CA GLY A 103 3.46 19.25 -11.65
C GLY A 103 2.45 18.16 -11.29
N THR A 104 2.64 16.93 -11.77
CA THR A 104 1.74 15.82 -11.47
C THR A 104 1.99 15.30 -10.06
N ILE A 105 0.93 15.18 -9.26
CA ILE A 105 0.99 14.64 -7.90
C ILE A 105 0.04 13.45 -7.83
N VAL A 106 0.58 12.27 -7.53
CA VAL A 106 -0.18 11.03 -7.35
C VAL A 106 -0.09 10.63 -5.89
N VAL A 107 -1.25 10.57 -5.24
CA VAL A 107 -1.39 10.15 -3.85
C VAL A 107 -1.72 8.66 -3.83
N GLY A 108 -0.88 7.86 -3.17
CA GLY A 108 -1.13 6.46 -2.89
C GLY A 108 -2.20 6.25 -1.82
N LYS A 109 -2.66 5.01 -1.70
CA LYS A 109 -3.66 4.62 -0.72
C LYS A 109 -3.12 4.75 0.71
N ASP A 110 -4.00 5.05 1.67
CA ASP A 110 -3.72 5.04 3.11
C ASP A 110 -2.67 6.04 3.61
N VAL A 111 -2.40 7.11 2.85
CA VAL A 111 -1.52 8.20 3.28
C VAL A 111 -2.22 9.07 4.33
N LYS A 112 -1.69 9.04 5.56
CA LYS A 112 -2.20 9.79 6.72
C LYS A 112 -1.37 11.04 7.00
N ILE A 113 -2.04 12.06 7.54
CA ILE A 113 -1.40 13.29 8.02
C ILE A 113 -1.73 13.51 9.50
N SER A 114 -0.72 13.82 10.30
CA SER A 114 -0.88 14.33 11.65
C SER A 114 -1.15 15.84 11.67
N PRO A 115 -1.78 16.38 12.72
CA PRO A 115 -2.03 17.81 12.86
C PRO A 115 -0.77 18.65 12.63
N VAL A 116 -0.87 19.66 11.77
CA VAL A 116 0.25 20.55 11.43
C VAL A 116 -0.27 21.92 10.99
N ALA A 117 0.47 22.97 11.31
CA ALA A 117 0.23 24.32 10.82
C ALA A 117 1.35 24.72 9.86
N ILE A 118 0.98 25.31 8.73
CA ILE A 118 1.88 25.66 7.64
C ILE A 118 1.61 27.10 7.24
N SER A 119 2.67 27.89 7.16
CA SER A 119 2.64 29.23 6.60
C SER A 119 3.50 29.23 5.35
N HIS A 120 2.90 29.43 4.18
CA HIS A 120 3.61 29.44 2.90
C HIS A 120 3.06 30.53 1.98
N GLY A 121 3.91 31.50 1.62
CA GLY A 121 3.49 32.68 0.84
C GLY A 121 2.45 33.50 1.61
N ASN A 122 1.27 33.67 1.00
CA ASN A 122 0.10 34.33 1.59
C ASN A 122 -0.91 33.34 2.20
N LEU A 123 -0.56 32.05 2.32
CA LEU A 123 -1.45 31.00 2.81
C LEU A 123 -1.04 30.57 4.22
N ASN A 124 -2.03 30.58 5.12
CA ASN A 124 -1.94 29.99 6.46
C ASN A 124 -2.89 28.80 6.50
N ILE A 125 -2.34 27.59 6.58
CA ILE A 125 -3.08 26.33 6.56
C ILE A 125 -2.93 25.68 7.94
N GLN A 126 -4.03 25.25 8.54
CA GLN A 126 -4.01 24.52 9.80
C GLN A 126 -4.79 23.22 9.66
N ILE A 127 -4.09 22.09 9.79
CA ILE A 127 -4.67 20.75 9.76
C ILE A 127 -4.87 20.32 11.21
N LYS A 128 -6.12 20.00 11.59
CA LYS A 128 -6.49 19.51 12.92
C LYS A 128 -7.20 18.18 12.81
N THR A 129 -6.91 17.27 13.73
CA THR A 129 -7.73 16.08 13.96
C THR A 129 -8.88 16.49 14.87
N ILE A 130 -10.12 16.32 14.42
CA ILE A 130 -11.31 16.50 15.25
C ILE A 130 -11.75 15.11 15.68
N GLU A 131 -11.66 14.82 16.97
CA GLU A 131 -12.21 13.60 17.56
C GLU A 131 -13.56 13.96 18.19
N GLU A 132 -14.65 13.44 17.64
CA GLU A 132 -15.97 13.57 18.23
C GLU A 132 -16.29 12.31 19.05
N ALA A 133 -16.54 12.51 20.34
CA ALA A 133 -17.02 11.46 21.23
C ALA A 133 -18.55 11.46 21.21
N SER A 134 -19.17 10.37 20.72
CA SER A 134 -20.61 10.16 20.86
C SER A 134 -20.88 9.57 22.25
N GLN A 135 -21.03 10.45 23.25
CA GLN A 135 -21.42 10.03 24.58
C GLN A 135 -22.95 10.06 24.70
N PRO A 136 -23.62 8.91 24.92
CA PRO A 136 -25.06 8.88 25.09
C PRO A 136 -25.47 9.52 26.43
N MET A 137 -26.74 9.93 26.54
CA MET A 137 -27.25 10.71 27.68
C MET A 137 -27.00 10.02 29.04
N PRO A 138 -26.78 10.79 30.13
CA PRO A 138 -26.59 10.22 31.46
C PRO A 138 -27.77 9.31 31.83
N PHE A 139 -27.48 8.15 32.44
CA PHE A 139 -28.42 7.07 32.78
C PHE A 139 -28.92 6.19 31.61
N SER A 140 -28.32 6.29 30.42
CA SER A 140 -28.53 5.29 29.36
C SER A 140 -27.51 4.14 29.46
N SER A 141 -27.93 2.91 29.16
CA SER A 141 -27.06 1.72 29.11
C SER A 141 -26.20 1.66 27.82
N GLY A 142 -25.90 2.79 27.20
CA GLY A 142 -25.15 2.86 25.95
C GLY A 142 -23.64 3.00 26.18
N GLU A 143 -22.82 2.31 25.40
CA GLU A 143 -21.37 2.49 25.38
C GLU A 143 -20.98 3.69 24.48
N THR A 144 -19.96 4.45 24.89
CA THR A 144 -19.39 5.51 24.05
C THR A 144 -18.71 4.90 22.84
N VAL A 145 -19.18 5.23 21.64
CA VAL A 145 -18.58 4.82 20.36
C VAL A 145 -18.11 6.04 19.59
N ILE A 146 -16.94 5.94 18.98
CA ILE A 146 -16.40 6.98 18.10
C ILE A 146 -17.04 6.77 16.72
N THR A 147 -17.86 7.72 16.28
CA THR A 147 -18.56 7.65 14.98
C THR A 147 -18.24 8.88 14.15
N LYS A 148 -17.96 8.70 12.85
CA LYS A 148 -17.82 9.81 11.89
C LYS A 148 -19.20 10.22 11.38
N LYS A 149 -19.67 11.41 11.71
CA LYS A 149 -20.88 12.00 11.10
C LYS A 149 -20.57 13.41 10.63
N GLU A 150 -20.96 13.75 9.42
CA GLU A 150 -20.86 15.11 8.88
C GLU A 150 -22.21 15.82 9.11
N GLU A 151 -22.20 16.91 9.89
CA GLU A 151 -23.33 17.84 9.99
C GLU A 151 -22.83 19.28 9.80
N VAL A 152 -23.48 20.01 8.89
CA VAL A 152 -23.15 21.38 8.50
C VAL A 152 -24.26 22.29 9.01
N ASN A 153 -23.92 23.23 9.90
CA ASN A 153 -24.80 24.32 10.29
C ASN A 153 -24.11 25.65 9.93
N VAL A 154 -24.82 26.54 9.22
CA VAL A 154 -24.29 27.81 8.71
C VAL A 154 -25.00 28.95 9.41
N GLU A 155 -24.25 29.75 10.17
CA GLU A 155 -24.65 31.09 10.63
C GLU A 155 -23.58 32.13 10.21
N GLU A 156 -24.06 33.35 9.97
CA GLU A 156 -23.45 34.44 9.18
C GLU A 156 -22.17 35.07 9.75
N GLU A 157 -21.30 35.58 8.87
CA GLU A 157 -21.11 37.02 8.58
C GLU A 157 -19.67 37.31 8.10
N ASN A 158 -19.58 37.99 6.96
CA ASN A 158 -18.41 38.60 6.30
C ASN A 158 -17.01 38.40 6.92
N MET A 159 -16.38 37.26 6.61
CA MET A 159 -14.95 37.16 6.30
C MET A 159 -14.74 35.82 5.60
N LYS A 160 -13.98 35.78 4.50
CA LYS A 160 -13.72 34.57 3.72
C LYS A 160 -12.87 33.56 4.52
N MET A 161 -13.44 32.92 5.52
CA MET A 161 -12.95 31.67 6.07
C MET A 161 -13.79 30.56 5.46
N LYS A 162 -13.22 29.89 4.45
CA LYS A 162 -13.84 28.75 3.80
C LYS A 162 -13.40 27.50 4.56
N ILE A 163 -14.36 26.86 5.20
CA ILE A 163 -14.19 25.67 6.04
C ILE A 163 -13.54 24.58 5.20
N ILE A 164 -12.34 24.14 5.59
CA ILE A 164 -11.72 22.91 5.10
C ILE A 164 -12.24 21.82 6.05
N PRO A 165 -13.01 20.82 5.58
CA PRO A 165 -13.36 19.68 6.41
C PRO A 165 -12.07 19.06 6.95
N SER A 166 -12.06 18.77 8.25
CA SER A 166 -10.95 18.23 9.01
C SER A 166 -10.37 16.99 8.33
N SER A 167 -9.34 17.19 7.50
CA SER A 167 -8.83 16.14 6.64
C SER A 167 -7.95 15.20 7.43
N THR A 168 -8.34 13.92 7.49
CA THR A 168 -7.50 12.86 8.08
C THR A 168 -6.56 12.23 7.04
N THR A 169 -6.77 12.57 5.76
CA THR A 169 -6.02 12.01 4.62
C THR A 169 -5.38 13.10 3.76
N ILE A 170 -4.27 12.77 3.10
CA ILE A 170 -3.57 13.69 2.19
C ILE A 170 -4.36 14.03 0.92
N ASP A 171 -5.22 13.12 0.47
CA ASP A 171 -6.02 13.30 -0.75
C ASP A 171 -6.95 14.51 -0.60
N GLU A 172 -7.60 14.63 0.57
CA GLU A 172 -8.45 15.77 0.92
C GLU A 172 -7.65 17.09 0.98
N VAL A 173 -6.44 17.07 1.55
CA VAL A 173 -5.56 18.25 1.60
C VAL A 173 -5.16 18.68 0.19
N VAL A 174 -4.71 17.75 -0.65
CA VAL A 174 -4.31 18.02 -2.03
C VAL A 174 -5.49 18.58 -2.83
N ARG A 175 -6.69 18.01 -2.68
CA ARG A 175 -7.92 18.54 -3.29
C ARG A 175 -8.24 19.94 -2.79
N ALA A 176 -8.19 20.19 -1.49
CA ALA A 176 -8.47 21.50 -0.91
C ALA A 176 -7.48 22.57 -1.44
N LEU A 177 -6.19 22.25 -1.51
CA LEU A 177 -5.17 23.15 -2.05
C LEU A 177 -5.39 23.40 -3.55
N ASN A 178 -5.75 22.38 -4.32
CA ASN A 178 -6.08 22.52 -5.73
C ASN A 178 -7.31 23.43 -5.93
N LEU A 179 -8.35 23.29 -5.10
CA LEU A 179 -9.54 24.14 -5.13
C LEU A 179 -9.26 25.60 -4.74
N ILE A 180 -8.23 25.84 -3.93
CA ILE A 180 -7.78 27.20 -3.55
C ILE A 180 -6.90 27.82 -4.65
N GLY A 181 -6.53 27.04 -5.68
CA GLY A 181 -5.70 27.51 -6.79
C GLY A 181 -4.21 27.58 -6.45
N VAL A 182 -3.75 26.78 -5.48
CA VAL A 182 -2.32 26.65 -5.16
C VAL A 182 -1.59 26.07 -6.36
N SER A 183 -0.48 26.68 -6.75
CA SER A 183 0.31 26.18 -7.90
C SER A 183 0.86 24.78 -7.59
N PRO A 184 1.02 23.89 -8.58
CA PRO A 184 1.62 22.58 -8.36
C PRO A 184 2.99 22.67 -7.67
N ARG A 185 3.80 23.68 -8.03
CA ARG A 185 5.11 23.92 -7.44
C ARG A 185 5.02 24.24 -5.94
N ASP A 186 4.09 25.11 -5.55
CA ASP A 186 3.89 25.45 -4.13
C ASP A 186 3.32 24.26 -3.37
N MET A 187 2.46 23.46 -4.01
CA MET A 187 1.93 22.23 -3.42
C MET A 187 3.07 21.26 -3.10
N ILE A 188 4.02 21.05 -4.01
CA ILE A 188 5.20 20.20 -3.78
C ILE A 188 6.01 20.70 -2.57
N ILE A 189 6.24 22.01 -2.47
CA ILE A 189 6.97 22.60 -1.35
C ILE A 189 6.22 22.39 -0.02
N ILE A 190 4.90 22.59 -0.02
CA ILE A 190 4.04 22.35 1.14
C ILE A 190 4.11 20.88 1.56
N LEU A 191 3.98 19.94 0.62
CA LEU A 191 4.03 18.50 0.90
C LEU A 191 5.40 18.07 1.46
N GLN A 192 6.49 18.58 0.87
CA GLN A 192 7.84 18.36 1.38
C GLN A 192 8.04 18.96 2.78
N ALA A 193 7.45 20.13 3.06
CA ALA A 193 7.49 20.75 4.39
C ALA A 193 6.72 19.93 5.44
N ILE A 194 5.52 19.43 5.11
CA ILE A 194 4.74 18.53 5.97
C ILE A 194 5.53 17.25 6.25
N LYS A 195 6.20 16.68 5.24
CA LYS A 195 7.05 15.50 5.43
C LYS A 195 8.24 15.78 6.35
N LYS A 196 8.93 16.91 6.17
CA LYS A 196 10.04 17.34 7.03
C LYS A 196 9.59 17.62 8.47
N ALA A 197 8.37 18.09 8.67
CA ALA A 197 7.78 18.28 9.98
C ALA A 197 7.37 16.96 10.67
N GLY A 198 7.50 15.82 9.98
CA GLY A 198 7.09 14.50 10.50
C GLY A 198 5.57 14.28 10.51
N ALA A 199 4.80 15.20 9.93
CA ALA A 199 3.35 15.11 9.90
C ALA A 199 2.84 14.22 8.76
N LEU A 200 3.62 14.01 7.69
CA LEU A 200 3.26 13.11 6.59
C LEU A 200 3.79 11.69 6.82
N HIS A 201 2.88 10.75 7.05
CA HIS A 201 3.17 9.33 7.21
C HIS A 201 3.17 8.59 5.88
N ALA A 202 3.98 9.10 4.95
CA ALA A 202 4.20 8.49 3.64
C ALA A 202 5.60 8.80 3.10
N ARG A 203 6.09 7.99 2.18
CA ARG A 203 7.31 8.31 1.41
C ARG A 203 6.94 9.28 0.29
N ILE A 204 7.81 10.24 0.02
CA ILE A 204 7.71 11.08 -1.18
C ILE A 204 8.73 10.57 -2.19
N VAL A 205 8.30 10.28 -3.41
CA VAL A 205 9.15 9.84 -4.52
C VAL A 205 9.02 10.88 -5.64
N THR A 206 10.15 11.38 -6.13
CA THR A 206 10.18 12.32 -7.26
C THR A 206 10.60 11.59 -8.53
N ILE A 207 9.86 11.79 -9.62
CA ILE A 207 10.10 11.19 -10.96
C ILE A 207 10.36 12.24 -12.04
#